data_AF-A0A7V8WIR7-F1
#
_entry.id   AF-A0A7V8WIR7-F1
#
_cell.length_a   1.000
_cell.length_b   1.000
_cell.length_c   1.000
_cell.angle_alpha   90.00
_cell.angle_beta   90.00
_cell.angle_gamma   90.00
#
_symmetry.space_group_name_H-M   'P 1'
#
loop_
_entity.id
_entity.type
_entity.pdbx_description
1 polymer ?
#
loop_
_entity_poly.entity_id
_entity_poly.type
_entity_poly.pdbx_seq_one_letter_code
_entity_poly.pdbx_strand_id
1 'polypeptide(L)'
;GTPGESMFVVCSGQAAVMLEGQRTPIATIEQGGYFGEMSLLTGDPRTATVVAKGDVVVLEIGADVFRQLADLNPRAVEQVGVAAAARRADLEGVRASIQAAAVLEAPTSFMSRMRKFLNI
;
A
#
# COMPACT_ATOMS: atom_id res chain seq x y z
N GLY A 1 8.01 1.51 -5.68
CA GLY A 1 7.19 0.88 -6.73
C GLY A 1 7.31 1.64 -8.04
N THR A 2 6.35 1.48 -8.95
CA THR A 2 6.26 2.19 -10.24
C THR A 2 5.38 3.45 -10.11
N PRO A 3 5.44 4.41 -11.04
CA PRO A 3 4.43 5.46 -11.15
C PRO A 3 3.03 4.85 -11.36
N GLY A 4 2.00 5.51 -10.82
CA GLY A 4 0.61 5.08 -10.92
C GLY A 4 -0.24 6.11 -11.65
N GLU A 5 -0.80 5.72 -12.80
CA GLU A 5 -1.64 6.61 -13.64
C GLU A 5 -3.15 6.42 -13.41
N SER A 6 -3.53 5.51 -12.51
CA SER A 6 -4.92 5.21 -12.17
C SER A 6 -5.11 4.98 -10.66
N MET A 7 -6.33 5.14 -10.17
CA MET A 7 -6.79 4.59 -8.90
C MET A 7 -7.91 3.59 -9.13
N PHE A 8 -8.20 2.76 -8.14
CA PHE A 8 -9.16 1.68 -8.23
C PHE A 8 -10.14 1.72 -7.07
N VAL A 9 -11.40 1.42 -7.33
CA VAL A 9 -12.46 1.23 -6.32
C VAL A 9 -12.91 -0.22 -6.35
N VAL A 10 -12.97 -0.88 -5.19
CA VAL A 10 -13.42 -2.27 -5.09
C VAL A 10 -14.94 -2.31 -5.19
N CYS A 11 -15.44 -2.82 -6.31
CA CYS A 11 -16.88 -3.00 -6.55
C CYS A 11 -17.41 -4.28 -5.92
N SER A 12 -16.61 -5.35 -5.87
CA SER A 12 -16.90 -6.59 -5.13
C SER A 12 -15.62 -7.38 -4.83
N GLY A 13 -15.66 -8.25 -3.83
CA GLY A 13 -14.48 -8.98 -3.34
C GLY A 13 -13.64 -8.17 -2.35
N GLN A 14 -12.40 -8.61 -2.11
CA GLN A 14 -11.47 -7.99 -1.17
C GLN A 14 -10.05 -7.97 -1.73
N ALA A 15 -9.25 -6.98 -1.33
CA ALA A 15 -7.83 -6.91 -1.67
C ALA A 15 -6.95 -6.78 -0.43
N ALA A 16 -5.74 -7.34 -0.47
CA ALA A 16 -4.74 -7.27 0.57
C ALA A 16 -3.68 -6.23 0.21
N VAL A 17 -3.30 -5.38 1.16
CA VAL A 17 -2.17 -4.45 1.00
C VAL A 17 -0.93 -5.09 1.59
N MET A 18 0.11 -5.21 0.77
CA MET A 18 1.37 -5.89 1.07
C MET A 18 2.52 -4.90 0.97
N LEU A 19 3.40 -4.89 1.97
CA LEU A 19 4.70 -4.24 1.86
C LEU A 19 5.73 -5.19 1.26
N GLU A 20 6.68 -4.63 0.52
CA GLU A 20 7.78 -5.41 -0.05
C GLU A 20 8.56 -6.14 1.05
N GLY A 21 8.84 -7.43 0.82
CA GLY A 21 9.54 -8.28 1.78
C GLY A 21 8.67 -8.80 2.95
N GLN A 22 7.40 -8.41 3.05
CA GLN A 22 6.48 -8.92 4.07
C GLN A 22 5.61 -10.07 3.55
N ARG A 23 5.40 -11.08 4.41
CA ARG A 23 4.52 -12.22 4.12
C ARG A 23 3.07 -12.00 4.56
N THR A 24 2.86 -11.13 5.54
CA THR A 24 1.53 -10.83 6.07
C THR A 24 1.01 -9.52 5.50
N PRO A 25 -0.28 -9.44 5.16
CA PRO A 25 -0.89 -8.18 4.76
C PRO A 25 -0.91 -7.21 5.92
N ILE A 26 -0.67 -5.94 5.61
CA ILE A 26 -0.71 -4.85 6.59
C ILE A 26 -2.08 -4.20 6.68
N ALA A 27 -2.92 -4.39 5.64
CA ALA A 27 -4.30 -3.96 5.62
C ALA A 27 -5.11 -4.82 4.65
N THR A 28 -6.43 -4.81 4.81
CA THR A 28 -7.39 -5.37 3.84
C THR A 28 -8.30 -4.24 3.36
N ILE A 29 -8.55 -4.20 2.06
CA ILE A 29 -9.47 -3.27 1.41
C ILE A 29 -10.73 -4.07 1.08
N GLU A 30 -11.82 -3.66 1.71
CA GLU A 30 -13.15 -4.23 1.52
C GLU A 30 -13.87 -3.58 0.32
N GLN A 31 -15.03 -4.13 -0.04
CA GLN A 31 -15.96 -3.51 -0.98
C GLN A 31 -16.24 -2.04 -0.61
N GLY A 32 -16.24 -1.16 -1.61
CA GLY A 32 -16.37 0.29 -1.44
C GLY A 32 -15.06 1.00 -1.08
N GLY A 33 -14.03 0.25 -0.65
CA GLY A 33 -12.68 0.78 -0.48
C GLY A 33 -11.99 1.07 -1.80
N TYR A 34 -10.95 1.90 -1.76
CA TYR A 34 -10.15 2.26 -2.92
C TYR A 34 -8.66 2.24 -2.61
N PHE A 35 -7.86 2.09 -3.66
CA PHE A 35 -6.41 2.08 -3.60
C PHE A 35 -5.78 2.71 -4.83
N GLY A 36 -4.52 3.11 -4.68
CA GLY A 36 -3.75 3.73 -5.74
C GLY A 36 -4.00 5.23 -5.90
N GLU A 37 -4.81 5.82 -5.04
CA GLU A 37 -5.06 7.25 -4.96
C GLU A 37 -3.78 8.04 -4.65
N MET A 38 -2.87 7.50 -3.81
CA MET A 38 -1.69 8.24 -3.38
C MET A 38 -0.77 8.57 -4.55
N SER A 39 -0.41 7.57 -5.36
CA SER A 39 0.47 7.77 -6.51
C SER A 39 -0.20 8.65 -7.57
N LEU A 40 -1.52 8.51 -7.73
CA LEU A 40 -2.30 9.35 -8.66
C LEU A 40 -2.30 10.83 -8.23
N LEU A 41 -2.43 11.10 -6.93
CA LEU A 41 -2.53 12.44 -6.36
C LEU A 41 -1.17 13.13 -6.20
N THR A 42 -0.13 12.39 -5.79
CA THR A 42 1.18 12.98 -5.48
C THR A 42 2.20 12.82 -6.60
N GLY A 43 1.97 11.91 -7.56
CA GLY A 43 2.95 11.52 -8.57
C GLY A 43 4.08 10.64 -8.01
N ASP A 44 4.10 10.36 -6.71
CA ASP A 44 5.11 9.49 -6.10
C ASP A 44 4.91 8.04 -6.56
N PRO A 45 5.98 7.22 -6.61
CA PRO A 45 5.84 5.81 -6.92
C PRO A 45 4.96 5.06 -5.90
N ARG A 46 4.30 3.97 -6.33
CA ARG A 46 3.53 3.09 -5.44
C ARG A 46 4.34 2.67 -4.22
N THR A 47 3.76 2.85 -3.03
CA THR A 47 4.38 2.57 -1.72
C THR A 47 4.11 1.15 -1.21
N ALA A 48 3.06 0.50 -1.71
CA ALA A 48 2.66 -0.85 -1.36
C ALA A 48 2.12 -1.60 -2.60
N THR A 49 2.11 -2.93 -2.52
CA THR A 49 1.49 -3.81 -3.52
C THR A 49 0.09 -4.17 -3.06
N VAL A 50 -0.90 -4.11 -3.96
CA VAL A 50 -2.25 -4.57 -3.68
C VAL A 50 -2.49 -5.90 -4.40
N VAL A 51 -2.97 -6.91 -3.68
CA VAL A 51 -3.17 -8.27 -4.18
C VAL A 51 -4.62 -8.68 -3.95
N ALA A 52 -5.30 -9.17 -4.99
CA ALA A 52 -6.66 -9.67 -4.86
C ALA A 52 -6.73 -10.88 -3.90
N LYS A 53 -7.77 -10.92 -3.05
CA LYS A 53 -8.10 -12.08 -2.20
C LYS A 53 -9.24 -12.86 -2.86
N GLY A 54 -8.88 -13.73 -3.80
CA GLY A 54 -9.85 -14.42 -4.65
C GLY A 54 -10.38 -13.52 -5.77
N ASP A 55 -11.63 -13.72 -6.16
CA ASP A 55 -12.25 -12.94 -7.24
C ASP A 55 -12.61 -11.53 -6.76
N VAL A 56 -12.14 -10.53 -7.51
CA VAL A 56 -12.34 -9.10 -7.19
C VAL A 56 -12.73 -8.37 -8.46
N VAL A 57 -13.78 -7.55 -8.37
CA VAL A 57 -14.16 -6.60 -9.43
C VAL A 57 -13.80 -5.21 -8.96
N VAL A 58 -13.06 -4.48 -9.79
CA VAL A 58 -12.68 -3.09 -9.52
C VAL A 58 -13.15 -2.16 -10.63
N LEU A 59 -13.50 -0.93 -10.26
CA LEU A 59 -13.61 0.19 -11.17
C LEU A 59 -12.24 0.88 -11.23
N GLU A 60 -11.69 1.01 -12.44
CA GLU A 60 -10.49 1.81 -12.69
C GLU A 60 -10.86 3.25 -13.04
N ILE A 61 -10.17 4.21 -12.42
CA ILE A 61 -10.28 5.63 -12.68
C ILE A 61 -8.89 6.15 -13.06
N GLY A 62 -8.68 6.43 -14.35
CA GLY A 62 -7.44 7.00 -14.85
C GLY A 62 -7.28 8.49 -14.50
N ALA A 63 -6.04 8.99 -14.57
CA ALA A 63 -5.70 10.37 -14.20
C ALA A 63 -6.51 11.45 -14.94
N ASP A 64 -6.81 11.25 -16.23
CA ASP A 64 -7.62 12.21 -16.99
C ASP A 64 -9.06 12.30 -16.46
N VAL A 65 -9.66 11.14 -16.15
CA VAL A 65 -11.01 11.08 -15.59
C VAL A 65 -11.03 11.65 -14.17
N PHE A 66 -10.00 11.36 -13.37
CA PHE A 66 -9.88 11.92 -12.03
C PHE A 66 -9.76 13.45 -12.04
N ARG A 67 -9.00 14.01 -12.99
CA ARG A 67 -8.92 15.47 -13.19
C ARG A 67 -10.27 16.08 -13.56
N GLN A 68 -11.03 15.45 -14.45
CA GLN A 68 -12.39 15.90 -14.77
C GLN A 68 -13.33 15.83 -13.54
N LEU A 69 -13.19 14.80 -12.70
CA LEU A 69 -13.95 14.70 -11.45
C LEU A 69 -13.58 15.81 -10.46
N ALA A 70 -12.32 16.25 -10.42
CA ALA A 70 -11.89 17.36 -9.60
C ALA A 70 -12.58 18.67 -10.00
N ASP A 71 -12.76 18.90 -11.30
CA ASP A 71 -13.44 20.09 -11.83
C ASP A 71 -14.95 20.06 -11.54
N LEU A 72 -15.58 18.88 -11.67
CA LEU A 72 -17.02 18.71 -11.49
C LEU A 72 -17.44 18.64 -10.02
N ASN A 73 -16.62 18.02 -9.15
CA ASN A 73 -16.92 17.83 -7.74
C ASN A 73 -15.64 17.90 -6.88
N PRO A 74 -15.18 19.12 -6.56
CA PRO A 74 -13.96 19.33 -5.77
C PRO A 74 -14.00 18.66 -4.40
N ARG A 75 -15.19 18.59 -3.76
CA ARG A 75 -15.36 17.96 -2.44
C ARG A 75 -15.09 16.46 -2.47
N ALA A 76 -15.46 15.77 -3.55
CA ALA A 76 -15.18 14.34 -3.68
C ALA A 76 -13.67 14.08 -3.73
N VAL A 77 -12.93 14.90 -4.46
CA VAL A 77 -11.46 14.79 -4.55
C VAL A 77 -10.79 15.14 -3.23
N GLU A 78 -11.28 16.15 -2.50
CA GLU A 78 -10.79 16.48 -1.16
C GLU A 78 -10.93 15.29 -0.19
N GLN A 79 -12.07 14.60 -0.20
CA GLN A 79 -12.28 13.41 0.63
C GLN A 79 -11.31 12.27 0.31
N VAL A 80 -11.04 12.05 -0.98
CA VAL A 80 -10.02 11.07 -1.41
C VAL A 80 -8.63 11.51 -0.95
N GLY A 81 -8.31 12.80 -1.05
CA GLY A 81 -7.04 13.37 -0.58
C GLY A 81 -6.81 13.20 0.92
N VAL A 82 -7.84 13.47 1.74
CA VAL A 82 -7.79 13.27 3.20
C VAL A 82 -7.52 11.80 3.54
N ALA A 83 -8.22 10.88 2.90
CA ALA A 83 -8.01 9.46 3.11
C ALA A 83 -6.63 8.97 2.65
N ALA A 84 -6.13 9.51 1.52
CA ALA A 84 -4.79 9.23 1.02
C ALA A 84 -3.71 9.65 2.02
N ALA A 85 -3.87 10.83 2.63
CA ALA A 85 -2.95 11.34 3.65
C ALA A 85 -2.95 10.46 4.92
N ALA A 86 -4.12 10.07 5.41
CA ALA A 86 -4.24 9.17 6.56
C ALA A 86 -3.56 7.82 6.27
N ARG A 87 -3.84 7.22 5.10
CA ARG A 87 -3.23 5.95 4.69
C ARG A 87 -1.72 6.04 4.55
N ARG A 88 -1.20 7.17 4.05
CA ARG A 88 0.24 7.40 3.96
C ARG A 88 0.90 7.35 5.34
N ALA A 89 0.33 8.04 6.32
CA ALA A 89 0.85 8.06 7.68
C ALA A 89 0.85 6.66 8.31
N ASP A 90 -0.23 5.89 8.12
CA ASP A 90 -0.34 4.51 8.60
C ASP A 90 0.75 3.61 7.99
N LEU A 91 0.96 3.73 6.67
CA LEU A 91 1.99 2.96 5.95
C LEU A 91 3.41 3.32 6.40
N GLU A 92 3.69 4.60 6.58
CA GLU A 92 4.99 5.07 7.08
C GLU A 92 5.25 4.56 8.50
N GLY A 93 4.25 4.59 9.38
CA GLY A 93 4.33 4.04 10.74
C GLY A 93 4.63 2.54 10.75
N VAL A 94 3.86 1.75 9.98
CA VAL A 94 4.06 0.29 9.88
C VAL A 94 5.44 -0.04 9.31
N ARG A 95 5.88 0.68 8.27
CA ARG A 95 7.20 0.48 7.67
C ARG A 95 8.34 0.77 8.66
N ALA A 96 8.22 1.84 9.42
CA ALA A 96 9.20 2.19 10.45
C ALA A 96 9.29 1.10 11.54
N SER A 97 8.14 0.58 12.00
CA SER A 97 8.11 -0.52 12.98
C SER A 97 8.75 -1.80 12.44
N ILE A 98 8.47 -2.17 11.18
CA ILE A 98 9.09 -3.33 10.51
C ILE A 98 10.61 -3.18 10.42
N GLN A 99 11.10 -2.01 10.01
CA GLN A 99 12.53 -1.75 9.91
C GLN A 99 13.22 -1.81 11.28
N ALA A 100 12.59 -1.24 12.32
CA ALA A 100 13.12 -1.33 13.69
C ALA A 100 13.21 -2.78 14.19
N ALA A 101 12.18 -3.60 13.95
CA ALA A 101 12.19 -5.02 14.30
C ALA A 101 13.29 -5.81 13.57
N ALA A 102 13.47 -5.56 12.27
CA ALA A 102 14.52 -6.22 11.47
C ALA A 102 15.95 -5.89 11.96
N VAL A 103 16.18 -4.65 12.44
CA VAL A 103 17.48 -4.26 13.02
C VAL A 103 17.78 -5.01 14.31
N LEU A 104 16.76 -5.23 15.16
CA LEU A 104 16.92 -5.99 16.41
C LEU A 104 17.17 -7.48 16.17
N GLU A 105 16.61 -8.07 15.09
CA GLU A 105 16.84 -9.47 14.73
C GLU A 105 18.18 -9.73 14.01
N ALA A 106 18.77 -8.71 13.36
CA ALA A 106 19.97 -8.88 12.55
C ALA A 106 21.21 -9.39 13.32
N PRO A 107 21.58 -8.89 14.52
CA PRO A 107 22.73 -9.39 15.29
C PRO A 107 22.55 -10.84 15.72
N THR A 108 21.35 -11.20 16.18
CA THR A 108 21.02 -12.55 16.65
C THR A 108 21.00 -13.55 15.49
N SER A 109 20.47 -13.14 14.33
CA SER A 109 20.46 -13.99 13.14
C SER A 109 21.84 -14.16 12.51
N PHE A 110 22.71 -13.15 12.58
CA PHE A 110 24.12 -13.27 12.16
C PHE A 110 24.86 -14.26 13.05
N MET A 111 24.77 -14.12 14.37
CA MET A 111 25.41 -15.03 15.32
C MET A 111 24.87 -16.46 15.23
N SER A 112 23.59 -16.63 14.92
CA SER A 112 22.98 -17.94 14.66
C SER A 112 23.49 -18.56 13.35
N ARG A 113 23.60 -17.78 12.27
CA ARG A 113 24.19 -18.22 10.99
C ARG A 113 25.68 -18.55 11.12
N MET A 114 26.44 -17.73 11.85
CA MET A 114 27.86 -17.95 12.11
C MET A 114 28.10 -19.23 12.90
N ARG A 115 27.31 -19.46 13.95
CA ARG A 115 27.32 -20.72 14.72
C ARG A 115 27.00 -21.93 13.85
N LYS A 116 25.93 -21.85 13.05
CA LYS A 116 25.57 -22.88 12.07
C LYS A 116 26.68 -23.16 11.04
N PHE A 117 27.39 -22.13 10.56
CA PHE A 117 28.52 -22.28 9.63
C PHE A 117 29.74 -22.92 10.31
N LEU A 118 30.05 -22.51 11.54
CA LEU A 118 31.16 -23.02 12.34
C LEU A 118 30.85 -24.38 12.99
N ASN A 119 29.63 -24.90 12.81
CA ASN A 119 29.13 -26.15 13.39
C ASN A 119 29.24 -26.20 14.93
N ILE A 120 29.01 -25.05 15.59
CA ILE A 120 29.03 -24.84 17.05
C ILE A 120 27.75 -24.15 17.53
#